data_AF-A0A5D2G4E5-F1
#
_entry.id   AF-A0A5D2G4E5-F1
#
_cell.length_a   1.000
_cell.length_b   1.000
_cell.length_c   1.000
_cell.angle_alpha   90.00
_cell.angle_beta   90.00
_cell.angle_gamma   90.00
#
_symmetry.space_group_name_H-M   'P 1'
#
loop_
_entity.id
_entity.type
_entity.pdbx_description
1 polymer ?
#
loop_
_entity_poly.entity_id
_entity_poly.type
_entity_poly.pdbx_seq_one_letter_code
_entity_poly.pdbx_strand_id
1 'polypeptide(L)'
;MEAERLNSPSTSVITFEVLGHQLHFSQDPNSKHLGTTVWDTSMVFAKFLEKNCRKGRFCPSKLKGKRVIELGAGCGVAGFGMALLGCDVVSTDQIEVVPLLRRNVERNTSRILQMNSCSDSFGSIKVAELDWGNEDHIKAVGPPFDYVIGTDVVYAEHLVGPLLQTIITLSGPKTTIMLGHEIRSTSVHEQMLLTWKNFFEVKIVSKAKMDSKYQHPSIQLFIMGLKPPPVTADSAVCTEKQEKTDWGIDDQVNKTEISSSVDDLLVTRLPDGKLSEWYARRYGSMAARLLRDIKIT
;
A
#
# COMPACT_ATOMS: atom_id res chain seq x y z
N MET A 1 -2.66 17.34 -16.64
CA MET A 1 -3.87 17.14 -15.80
C MET A 1 -3.78 18.22 -14.75
N GLU A 2 -4.60 19.27 -14.84
CA GLU A 2 -4.81 20.11 -13.66
C GLU A 2 -5.34 19.21 -12.55
N ALA A 3 -4.80 19.41 -11.34
CA ALA A 3 -4.91 18.49 -10.22
C ALA A 3 -6.28 18.58 -9.54
N GLU A 4 -7.33 18.13 -10.22
CA GLU A 4 -8.58 17.80 -9.54
C GLU A 4 -8.34 16.53 -8.71
N ARG A 5 -8.12 16.71 -7.41
CA ARG A 5 -8.17 15.62 -6.44
C ARG A 5 -9.56 14.98 -6.52
N LEU A 6 -9.59 13.65 -6.65
CA LEU A 6 -10.82 12.85 -6.72
C LEU A 6 -11.66 12.93 -5.43
N ASN A 7 -11.03 13.35 -4.32
CA ASN A 7 -11.67 13.47 -3.02
C ASN A 7 -12.11 14.90 -2.75
N SER A 8 -13.43 15.11 -2.78
CA SER A 8 -14.07 16.32 -2.26
C SER A 8 -14.91 15.96 -1.02
N PRO A 9 -15.20 16.92 -0.12
CA PRO A 9 -16.05 16.67 1.05
C PRO A 9 -17.47 16.18 0.74
N SER A 10 -17.93 16.37 -0.51
CA SER A 10 -19.25 15.94 -0.99
C SER A 10 -19.22 14.62 -1.78
N THR A 11 -18.04 14.11 -2.15
CA THR A 11 -17.92 12.86 -2.91
C THR A 11 -18.15 11.66 -2.00
N SER A 12 -19.31 11.02 -2.12
CA SER A 12 -19.67 9.82 -1.34
C SER A 12 -19.30 8.50 -2.00
N VAL A 13 -19.01 8.51 -3.31
CA VAL A 13 -18.64 7.33 -4.09
C VAL A 13 -17.55 7.67 -5.10
N ILE A 14 -16.53 6.84 -5.18
CA ILE A 14 -15.49 6.86 -6.21
C ILE A 14 -15.73 5.71 -7.19
N THR A 15 -15.87 6.06 -8.46
CA THR A 15 -15.86 5.08 -9.56
C THR A 15 -14.44 4.94 -10.07
N PHE A 16 -13.94 3.70 -10.13
CA PHE A 16 -12.57 3.40 -10.52
C PHE A 16 -12.52 2.19 -11.43
N GLU A 17 -11.98 2.37 -12.63
CA GLU A 17 -11.76 1.29 -13.57
C GLU A 17 -10.38 0.68 -13.37
N VAL A 18 -10.30 -0.64 -13.17
CA VAL A 18 -9.04 -1.37 -13.07
C VAL A 18 -9.23 -2.80 -13.58
N LEU A 19 -8.25 -3.28 -14.36
CA LEU A 19 -8.22 -4.59 -15.00
C LEU A 19 -9.48 -4.86 -15.85
N GLY A 20 -10.05 -3.81 -16.46
CA GLY A 20 -11.29 -3.89 -17.24
C GLY A 20 -12.57 -3.97 -16.41
N HIS A 21 -12.49 -3.80 -15.08
CA HIS A 21 -13.65 -3.78 -14.19
C HIS A 21 -13.92 -2.39 -13.65
N GLN A 22 -15.17 -1.93 -13.74
CA GLN A 22 -15.61 -0.68 -13.14
C GLN A 22 -16.09 -0.91 -11.69
N LEU A 23 -15.25 -0.54 -10.74
CA LEU A 23 -15.50 -0.68 -9.31
C LEU A 23 -16.09 0.61 -8.71
N HIS A 24 -16.85 0.47 -7.64
CA HIS A 24 -17.49 1.56 -6.90
C HIS A 24 -17.15 1.48 -5.42
N PHE A 25 -16.41 2.46 -4.93
CA PHE A 25 -16.01 2.56 -3.53
C PHE A 25 -16.78 3.67 -2.86
N SER A 26 -17.68 3.31 -1.93
CA SER A 26 -18.26 4.28 -1.01
C SER A 26 -17.18 4.79 -0.07
N GLN A 27 -17.25 6.08 0.22
CA GLN A 27 -16.39 6.77 1.17
C GLN A 27 -17.19 7.76 2.00
N ASP A 28 -16.68 8.08 3.18
CA ASP A 28 -17.14 9.15 4.03
C ASP A 28 -15.96 10.07 4.38
N PRO A 29 -15.72 11.13 3.58
CA PRO A 29 -14.64 12.09 3.83
C PRO A 29 -14.82 12.91 5.11
N ASN A 30 -16.02 12.92 5.69
CA ASN A 30 -16.36 13.70 6.88
C ASN A 30 -16.26 12.86 8.17
N SER A 31 -16.03 11.56 8.04
CA SER A 31 -15.86 10.67 9.20
C SER A 31 -14.59 10.98 9.98
N LYS A 32 -14.63 10.64 11.27
CA LYS A 32 -13.49 10.78 12.18
C LYS A 32 -12.39 9.72 11.92
N HIS A 33 -12.63 8.71 11.10
CA HIS A 33 -11.66 7.66 10.80
C HIS A 33 -11.07 7.89 9.42
N LEU A 34 -9.73 8.00 9.31
CA LEU A 34 -9.07 8.29 8.03
C LEU A 34 -9.23 7.15 7.00
N GLY A 35 -9.51 5.93 7.47
CA GLY A 35 -9.79 4.76 6.62
C GLY A 35 -11.10 4.85 5.85
N THR A 36 -11.95 5.86 6.08
CA THR A 36 -13.21 6.01 5.34
C THR A 36 -13.09 6.76 4.02
N THR A 37 -11.88 7.12 3.58
CA THR A 37 -11.63 7.81 2.30
C THR A 37 -10.76 6.97 1.38
N VAL A 38 -10.99 7.03 0.07
CA VAL A 38 -10.11 6.42 -0.92
C VAL A 38 -8.86 7.27 -1.08
N TRP A 39 -7.70 6.78 -0.67
CA TRP A 39 -6.44 7.51 -0.83
C TRP A 39 -5.79 7.26 -2.20
N ASP A 40 -5.20 8.30 -2.80
CA ASP A 40 -4.61 8.25 -4.15
C ASP A 40 -3.59 7.11 -4.32
N THR A 41 -2.80 6.84 -3.27
CA THR A 41 -1.82 5.75 -3.24
C THR A 41 -2.43 4.38 -3.52
N SER A 42 -3.66 4.12 -3.07
CA SER A 42 -4.36 2.84 -3.33
C SER A 42 -4.73 2.67 -4.80
N MET A 43 -5.11 3.76 -5.48
CA MET A 43 -5.40 3.77 -6.91
C MET A 43 -4.13 3.63 -7.74
N VAL A 44 -3.06 4.34 -7.33
CA VAL A 44 -1.72 4.22 -7.93
C VAL A 44 -1.22 2.78 -7.84
N PHE A 45 -1.39 2.13 -6.68
CA PHE A 45 -1.03 0.72 -6.49
C PHE A 45 -1.81 -0.21 -7.42
N ALA A 46 -3.13 -0.05 -7.49
CA ALA A 46 -3.98 -0.88 -8.36
C ALA A 46 -3.65 -0.69 -9.86
N LYS A 47 -3.32 0.54 -10.29
CA LYS A 47 -2.89 0.82 -11.67
C LYS A 47 -1.48 0.34 -11.98
N PHE A 48 -0.59 0.35 -10.99
CA PHE A 48 0.69 -0.34 -11.08
C PHE A 48 0.49 -1.85 -11.33
N LEU A 49 -0.42 -2.50 -10.62
CA LEU A 49 -0.74 -3.91 -10.85
C LEU A 49 -1.27 -4.16 -12.27
N GLU A 50 -2.25 -3.37 -12.72
CA GLU A 50 -2.82 -3.44 -14.07
C GLU A 50 -1.76 -3.31 -15.16
N LYS A 51 -0.89 -2.30 -15.07
CA LYS A 51 0.17 -2.07 -16.05
C LYS A 51 1.18 -3.24 -16.12
N ASN A 52 1.42 -3.91 -15.00
CA ASN A 52 2.46 -4.93 -14.87
C ASN A 52 1.90 -6.37 -14.86
N CYS A 53 0.61 -6.58 -15.11
CA CYS A 53 -0.02 -7.91 -14.99
C CYS A 53 0.26 -8.86 -16.16
N ARG A 54 0.76 -8.39 -17.30
CA ARG A 54 0.89 -9.25 -18.49
C ARG A 54 2.03 -10.27 -18.39
N LYS A 55 3.10 -9.95 -17.65
CA LYS A 55 4.32 -10.75 -17.55
C LYS A 55 4.94 -10.61 -16.16
N GLY A 56 5.96 -11.41 -15.88
CA GLY A 56 6.74 -11.26 -14.65
C GLY A 56 6.03 -11.91 -13.46
N ARG A 57 6.00 -11.22 -12.32
CA ARG A 57 5.48 -11.77 -11.05
C ARG A 57 4.01 -11.47 -10.78
N PHE A 58 3.45 -10.48 -11.47
CA PHE A 58 2.07 -10.06 -11.29
C PHE A 58 1.14 -10.66 -12.35
N CYS A 59 1.61 -11.65 -13.10
CA CYS A 59 0.76 -12.33 -14.06
C CYS A 59 -0.25 -13.24 -13.37
N PRO A 60 -1.51 -13.30 -13.84
CA PRO A 60 -2.56 -14.10 -13.21
C PRO A 60 -2.15 -15.55 -12.98
N SER A 61 -1.41 -16.17 -13.90
CA SER A 61 -0.92 -17.54 -13.76
C SER A 61 0.00 -17.79 -12.56
N LYS A 62 0.68 -16.75 -12.04
CA LYS A 62 1.54 -16.83 -10.86
C LYS A 62 0.86 -16.35 -9.58
N LEU A 63 -0.20 -15.56 -9.72
CA LEU A 63 -0.94 -14.97 -8.61
C LEU A 63 -2.20 -15.75 -8.23
N LYS A 64 -2.74 -16.58 -9.14
CA LYS A 64 -3.93 -17.38 -8.89
C LYS A 64 -3.78 -18.23 -7.63
N GLY A 65 -4.71 -18.06 -6.68
CA GLY A 65 -4.73 -18.76 -5.39
C GLY A 65 -3.67 -18.32 -4.39
N LYS A 66 -2.89 -17.26 -4.67
CA LYS A 66 -1.94 -16.71 -3.70
C LYS A 66 -2.67 -16.03 -2.56
N ARG A 67 -2.24 -16.31 -1.32
CA ARG A 67 -2.83 -15.71 -0.12
C ARG A 67 -2.27 -14.30 0.07
N VAL A 68 -3.16 -13.32 0.12
CA VAL A 68 -2.81 -11.91 0.30
C VAL A 68 -3.51 -11.38 1.53
N ILE A 69 -2.78 -10.62 2.35
CA ILE A 69 -3.39 -9.79 3.40
C ILE A 69 -3.15 -8.32 3.12
N GLU A 70 -4.21 -7.52 3.16
CA GLU A 70 -4.15 -6.07 3.06
C GLU A 70 -4.32 -5.46 4.46
N LEU A 71 -3.33 -4.71 4.89
CA LEU A 71 -3.31 -3.97 6.16
C LEU A 71 -3.77 -2.54 5.92
N GLY A 72 -4.68 -2.05 6.77
CA GLY A 72 -5.21 -0.67 6.65
C GLY A 72 -5.88 -0.46 5.29
N ALA A 73 -6.78 -1.35 4.93
CA ALA A 73 -7.43 -1.38 3.62
C ALA A 73 -8.27 -0.14 3.31
N GLY A 74 -8.80 0.53 4.33
CA GLY A 74 -9.71 1.65 4.22
C GLY A 74 -10.94 1.27 3.41
N CYS A 75 -11.00 1.75 2.17
CA CYS A 75 -12.08 1.43 1.24
C CYS A 75 -11.89 0.10 0.47
N GLY A 76 -10.70 -0.52 0.52
CA GLY A 76 -10.41 -1.84 -0.06
C GLY A 76 -9.91 -1.84 -1.51
N VAL A 77 -9.40 -0.71 -2.01
CA VAL A 77 -9.02 -0.56 -3.43
C VAL A 77 -7.83 -1.45 -3.79
N ALA A 78 -6.79 -1.49 -2.96
CA ALA A 78 -5.59 -2.28 -3.27
C ALA A 78 -5.87 -3.79 -3.17
N GLY A 79 -6.69 -4.22 -2.20
CA GLY A 79 -7.21 -5.58 -2.09
C GLY A 79 -7.93 -6.04 -3.35
N PHE A 80 -8.82 -5.22 -3.92
CA PHE A 80 -9.46 -5.54 -5.19
C PHE A 80 -8.47 -5.68 -6.35
N GLY A 81 -7.42 -4.84 -6.40
CA GLY A 81 -6.37 -4.96 -7.41
C GLY A 81 -5.70 -6.34 -7.39
N MET A 82 -5.46 -6.91 -6.22
CA MET A 82 -4.89 -8.26 -6.08
C MET A 82 -5.93 -9.36 -6.36
N ALA A 83 -7.16 -9.21 -5.88
CA ALA A 83 -8.23 -10.18 -6.12
C ALA A 83 -8.57 -10.33 -7.61
N LEU A 84 -8.57 -9.23 -8.37
CA LEU A 84 -8.75 -9.22 -9.83
C LEU A 84 -7.61 -9.91 -10.60
N LEU A 85 -6.46 -10.15 -9.95
CA LEU A 85 -5.36 -10.95 -10.50
C LEU A 85 -5.41 -12.43 -10.07
N GLY A 86 -6.47 -12.85 -9.39
CA GLY A 86 -6.71 -14.23 -9.00
C GLY A 86 -6.30 -14.60 -7.58
N CYS A 87 -5.87 -13.63 -6.77
CA CYS A 87 -5.44 -13.88 -5.39
C CYS A 87 -6.62 -14.13 -4.42
N ASP A 88 -6.34 -14.84 -3.33
CA ASP A 88 -7.23 -14.97 -2.18
C ASP A 88 -6.87 -13.94 -1.12
N VAL A 89 -7.67 -12.87 -1.05
CA VAL A 89 -7.39 -11.67 -0.26
C VAL A 89 -8.17 -11.65 1.05
N VAL A 90 -7.47 -11.35 2.14
CA VAL A 90 -8.06 -10.92 3.41
C VAL A 90 -7.76 -9.43 3.57
N SER A 91 -8.79 -8.61 3.41
CA SER A 91 -8.70 -7.15 3.53
C SER A 91 -9.04 -6.73 4.96
N THR A 92 -8.11 -6.05 5.62
CA THR A 92 -8.18 -5.79 7.06
C THR A 92 -8.06 -4.32 7.42
N ASP A 93 -8.77 -3.93 8.46
CA ASP A 93 -8.72 -2.60 9.05
C ASP A 93 -9.20 -2.65 10.51
N GLN A 94 -9.16 -1.50 11.20
CA GLN A 94 -9.71 -1.34 12.55
C GLN A 94 -11.25 -1.47 12.53
N ILE A 95 -11.82 -1.88 13.67
CA ILE A 95 -13.25 -2.22 13.78
C ILE A 95 -14.20 -1.12 13.30
N GLU A 96 -13.83 0.16 13.43
CA GLU A 96 -14.67 1.27 13.02
C GLU A 96 -14.72 1.47 11.50
N VAL A 97 -13.71 0.99 10.77
CA VAL A 97 -13.62 1.08 9.30
C VAL A 97 -14.21 -0.16 8.64
N VAL A 98 -14.13 -1.33 9.30
CA VAL A 98 -14.62 -2.63 8.81
C VAL A 98 -16.05 -2.60 8.23
N PRO A 99 -17.06 -1.91 8.81
CA PRO A 99 -18.39 -1.83 8.22
C PRO A 99 -18.42 -1.20 6.82
N LEU A 100 -17.64 -0.14 6.58
CA LEU A 100 -17.55 0.50 5.27
C LEU A 100 -16.81 -0.40 4.28
N LEU A 101 -15.67 -0.95 4.71
CA LEU A 101 -14.86 -1.87 3.93
C LEU A 101 -15.69 -3.07 3.45
N ARG A 102 -16.45 -3.70 4.37
CA ARG A 102 -17.34 -4.82 4.07
C ARG A 102 -18.38 -4.47 3.01
N ARG A 103 -19.05 -3.32 3.13
CA ARG A 103 -20.03 -2.85 2.12
C ARG A 103 -19.39 -2.67 0.75
N ASN A 104 -18.18 -2.13 0.69
CA ASN A 104 -17.44 -1.96 -0.57
C ASN A 104 -17.05 -3.31 -1.17
N VAL A 105 -16.57 -4.25 -0.35
CA VAL A 105 -16.24 -5.61 -0.79
C VAL A 105 -17.46 -6.34 -1.32
N GLU A 106 -18.56 -6.38 -0.57
CA GLU A 106 -19.80 -7.05 -0.98
C GLU A 106 -20.36 -6.49 -2.30
N ARG A 107 -20.42 -5.16 -2.42
CA ARG A 107 -20.94 -4.48 -3.62
C ARG A 107 -20.11 -4.83 -4.86
N ASN A 108 -18.79 -4.71 -4.77
CA ASN A 108 -17.91 -4.88 -5.92
C ASN A 108 -17.77 -6.35 -6.31
N THR A 109 -17.69 -7.26 -5.33
CA THR A 109 -17.74 -8.70 -5.60
C THR A 109 -19.04 -9.08 -6.31
N SER A 110 -20.19 -8.60 -5.84
CA SER A 110 -21.49 -8.85 -6.49
C SER A 110 -21.53 -8.34 -7.93
N ARG A 111 -21.01 -7.13 -8.18
CA ARG A 111 -20.93 -6.55 -9.53
C ARG A 111 -20.03 -7.37 -10.47
N ILE A 112 -18.87 -7.81 -9.99
CA ILE A 112 -17.93 -8.61 -10.78
C ILE A 112 -18.59 -9.94 -11.19
N LEU A 113 -19.22 -10.63 -10.22
CA LEU A 113 -19.88 -11.92 -10.46
C LEU A 113 -21.08 -11.81 -11.42
N GLN A 114 -21.82 -10.70 -11.38
CA GLN A 114 -22.94 -10.45 -12.30
C GLN A 114 -22.50 -10.13 -13.73
N MET A 115 -21.39 -9.38 -13.89
CA MET A 115 -20.90 -8.99 -15.21
C MET A 115 -20.16 -10.12 -15.93
N ASN A 116 -19.53 -11.04 -15.19
CA ASN A 116 -18.71 -12.11 -15.75
C ASN A 116 -18.91 -13.43 -15.01
N SER A 117 -20.01 -14.13 -15.30
CA SER A 117 -20.35 -15.44 -14.72
C SER A 117 -19.31 -16.55 -14.94
N CYS A 118 -18.32 -16.32 -15.82
CA CYS A 118 -17.18 -17.21 -16.12
C CYS A 118 -15.81 -16.60 -15.74
N SER A 119 -15.73 -15.69 -14.77
CA SER A 119 -14.44 -15.11 -14.37
C SER A 119 -13.56 -16.12 -13.61
N ASP A 120 -12.92 -17.03 -14.34
CA ASP A 120 -11.84 -17.90 -13.83
C ASP A 120 -10.60 -17.10 -13.38
N SER A 121 -10.61 -15.78 -13.59
CA SER A 121 -9.52 -14.85 -13.29
C SER A 121 -9.71 -14.08 -11.98
N PHE A 122 -10.93 -13.92 -11.49
CA PHE A 122 -11.18 -13.28 -10.18
C PHE A 122 -10.93 -14.30 -9.07
N GLY A 123 -10.12 -13.92 -8.09
CA GLY A 123 -9.89 -14.71 -6.89
C GLY A 123 -10.99 -14.50 -5.87
N SER A 124 -10.61 -14.33 -4.60
CA SER A 124 -11.56 -14.02 -3.52
C SER A 124 -11.11 -12.81 -2.72
N ILE A 125 -12.07 -12.13 -2.09
CA ILE A 125 -11.78 -11.05 -1.13
C ILE A 125 -12.76 -11.14 0.03
N LYS A 126 -12.21 -11.22 1.24
CA LYS A 126 -12.95 -11.27 2.51
C LYS A 126 -12.48 -10.14 3.41
N VAL A 127 -13.31 -9.77 4.37
CA VAL A 127 -13.02 -8.69 5.32
C VAL A 127 -12.83 -9.26 6.72
N ALA A 128 -11.79 -8.81 7.41
CA ALA A 128 -11.55 -9.11 8.82
C ALA A 128 -11.10 -7.85 9.58
N GLU A 129 -11.29 -7.85 10.89
CA GLU A 129 -10.69 -6.86 11.78
C GLU A 129 -9.23 -7.20 12.02
N LEU A 130 -8.34 -6.21 11.98
CA LEU A 130 -6.96 -6.38 12.42
C LEU A 130 -6.39 -5.05 12.93
N ASP A 131 -6.12 -5.02 14.23
CA ASP A 131 -5.38 -3.93 14.86
C ASP A 131 -3.91 -4.29 14.88
N TRP A 132 -3.05 -3.38 14.44
CA TRP A 132 -1.62 -3.68 14.34
C TRP A 132 -1.02 -3.95 15.72
N GLY A 133 -0.27 -5.04 15.82
CA GLY A 133 0.31 -5.54 17.06
C GLY A 133 -0.62 -6.40 17.91
N ASN A 134 -1.91 -6.53 17.56
CA ASN A 134 -2.84 -7.42 18.25
C ASN A 134 -2.60 -8.87 17.82
N GLU A 135 -2.05 -9.69 18.72
CA GLU A 135 -1.72 -11.08 18.43
C GLU A 135 -2.94 -11.94 18.11
N ASP A 136 -4.08 -11.70 18.75
CA ASP A 136 -5.28 -12.51 18.54
C ASP A 136 -5.87 -12.24 17.17
N HIS A 137 -5.88 -10.98 16.73
CA HIS A 137 -6.31 -10.61 15.38
C HIS A 137 -5.36 -11.21 14.33
N ILE A 138 -4.05 -11.17 14.57
CA ILE A 138 -3.04 -11.77 13.68
C ILE A 138 -3.22 -13.29 13.61
N LYS A 139 -3.44 -13.98 14.74
CA LYS A 139 -3.70 -15.43 14.76
C LYS A 139 -4.98 -15.78 14.00
N ALA A 140 -6.04 -14.98 14.14
CA ALA A 140 -7.33 -15.22 13.51
C ALA A 140 -7.31 -15.18 11.97
N VAL A 141 -6.42 -14.38 11.37
CA VAL A 141 -6.26 -14.34 9.90
C VAL A 141 -5.37 -15.46 9.35
N GLY A 142 -4.73 -16.25 10.22
CA GLY A 142 -4.03 -17.48 9.86
C GLY A 142 -2.78 -17.29 8.99
N PRO A 143 -1.73 -16.61 9.46
CA PRO A 143 -0.45 -16.49 8.74
C PRO A 143 0.21 -17.88 8.50
N PRO A 144 1.19 -17.98 7.57
CA PRO A 144 1.77 -16.90 6.77
C PRO A 144 1.01 -16.61 5.47
N PHE A 145 1.24 -15.42 4.92
CA PHE A 145 0.70 -14.97 3.62
C PHE A 145 1.77 -14.95 2.53
N ASP A 146 1.41 -15.22 1.28
CA ASP A 146 2.32 -15.06 0.14
C ASP A 146 2.65 -13.57 -0.10
N TYR A 147 1.66 -12.70 0.10
CA TYR A 147 1.81 -11.25 0.01
C TYR A 147 1.20 -10.52 1.21
N VAL A 148 1.92 -9.52 1.70
CA VAL A 148 1.40 -8.53 2.65
C VAL A 148 1.37 -7.19 1.94
N ILE A 149 0.22 -6.55 1.84
CA ILE A 149 0.05 -5.26 1.15
C ILE A 149 -0.52 -4.20 2.08
N GLY A 150 -0.35 -2.93 1.72
CA GLY A 150 -0.91 -1.80 2.44
C GLY A 150 -0.60 -0.48 1.75
N THR A 151 -1.52 0.46 1.78
CA THR A 151 -1.33 1.76 1.11
C THR A 151 -1.69 2.91 2.05
N ASP A 152 -0.77 3.86 2.21
CA ASP A 152 -0.90 4.98 3.16
C ASP A 152 -1.08 4.55 4.64
N VAL A 153 -0.51 3.39 4.98
CA VAL A 153 -0.53 2.82 6.35
C VAL A 153 0.43 3.50 7.33
N VAL A 154 1.43 4.24 6.83
CA VAL A 154 2.39 4.99 7.66
C VAL A 154 2.14 6.49 7.51
N TYR A 155 1.47 7.08 8.50
CA TYR A 155 1.20 8.52 8.56
C TYR A 155 1.55 9.17 9.92
N ALA A 156 1.91 8.37 10.92
CA ALA A 156 2.38 8.82 12.22
C ALA A 156 3.48 7.89 12.75
N GLU A 157 4.46 8.45 13.46
CA GLU A 157 5.65 7.72 13.93
C GLU A 157 5.31 6.55 14.85
N HIS A 158 4.34 6.72 15.75
CA HIS A 158 3.91 5.69 16.69
C HIS A 158 3.32 4.45 16.03
N LEU A 159 2.91 4.52 14.76
CA LEU A 159 2.36 3.40 14.00
C LEU A 159 3.44 2.50 13.39
N VAL A 160 4.67 3.00 13.22
CA VAL A 160 5.75 2.29 12.52
C VAL A 160 6.10 0.97 13.21
N GLY A 161 6.20 0.97 14.54
CA GLY A 161 6.55 -0.21 15.34
C GLY A 161 5.48 -1.30 15.29
N PRO A 162 4.22 -1.03 15.71
CA PRO A 162 3.14 -2.01 15.65
C PRO A 162 2.89 -2.57 14.24
N LEU A 163 2.95 -1.72 13.21
CA LEU A 163 2.81 -2.15 11.82
C LEU A 163 3.95 -3.09 11.40
N LEU A 164 5.20 -2.75 11.73
CA LEU A 164 6.36 -3.59 11.43
C LEU A 164 6.23 -4.98 12.07
N GLN A 165 5.88 -5.02 13.36
CA GLN A 165 5.68 -6.28 14.09
C GLN A 165 4.59 -7.14 13.44
N THR A 166 3.50 -6.50 13.02
CA THR A 166 2.39 -7.14 12.31
C THR A 166 2.86 -7.73 10.98
N ILE A 167 3.57 -6.95 10.16
CA ILE A 167 4.09 -7.40 8.87
C ILE A 167 5.02 -8.61 9.05
N ILE A 168 5.93 -8.57 10.03
CA ILE A 168 6.84 -9.69 10.31
C ILE A 168 6.07 -10.95 10.70
N THR A 169 5.11 -10.83 11.62
CA THR A 169 4.33 -11.97 12.13
C THR A 169 3.42 -12.58 11.05
N LEU A 170 2.94 -11.77 10.10
CA LEU A 170 2.15 -12.22 8.96
C LEU A 170 2.99 -12.86 7.84
N SER A 171 4.30 -12.67 7.87
CA SER A 171 5.23 -13.09 6.82
C SER A 171 5.86 -14.45 7.10
N GLY A 172 5.99 -15.27 6.06
CA GLY A 172 6.88 -16.42 6.01
C GLY A 172 8.13 -16.13 5.16
N PRO A 173 9.05 -17.10 5.01
CA PRO A 173 10.35 -16.88 4.35
C PRO A 173 10.28 -16.42 2.88
N LYS A 174 9.17 -16.68 2.19
CA LYS A 174 8.95 -16.32 0.77
C LYS A 174 7.95 -15.18 0.58
N THR A 175 7.47 -14.57 1.67
CA THR A 175 6.48 -13.50 1.60
C THR A 175 7.04 -12.29 0.88
N THR A 176 6.25 -11.75 -0.05
CA THR A 176 6.55 -10.47 -0.70
C THR A 176 5.70 -9.38 -0.07
N ILE A 177 6.34 -8.36 0.48
CA ILE A 177 5.64 -7.23 1.09
C ILE A 177 5.58 -6.09 0.07
N MET A 178 4.41 -5.49 -0.13
CA MET A 178 4.23 -4.39 -1.07
C MET A 178 3.51 -3.23 -0.43
N LEU A 179 4.17 -2.08 -0.32
CA LEU A 179 3.61 -0.93 0.39
C LEU A 179 3.59 0.30 -0.49
N GLY A 180 2.45 0.97 -0.54
CA GLY A 180 2.33 2.30 -1.11
C GLY A 180 2.37 3.36 -0.03
N HIS A 181 3.09 4.44 -0.25
CA HIS A 181 3.20 5.53 0.72
C HIS A 181 3.33 6.88 0.01
N GLU A 182 2.43 7.83 0.34
CA GLU A 182 2.64 9.24 0.03
C GLU A 182 3.48 9.91 1.12
N ILE A 183 4.61 10.50 0.71
CA ILE A 183 5.51 11.25 1.58
C ILE A 183 4.86 12.57 1.98
N ARG A 184 4.26 12.59 3.17
CA ARG A 184 3.62 13.78 3.76
C ARG A 184 4.50 14.48 4.80
N SER A 185 5.33 13.70 5.49
CA SER A 185 6.37 14.15 6.43
C SER A 185 7.68 13.42 6.12
N THR A 186 8.77 14.17 6.00
CA THR A 186 10.11 13.61 5.76
C THR A 186 10.63 12.84 6.98
N SER A 187 10.36 13.30 8.20
CA SER A 187 10.81 12.62 9.43
C SER A 187 10.21 11.21 9.55
N VAL A 188 8.89 11.11 9.39
CA VAL A 188 8.16 9.83 9.44
C VAL A 188 8.66 8.89 8.34
N HIS A 189 8.87 9.43 7.14
CA HIS A 189 9.35 8.67 6.00
C HIS A 189 10.76 8.11 6.23
N GLU A 190 11.69 8.94 6.72
CA GLU A 190 13.06 8.52 7.02
C GLU A 190 13.10 7.48 8.13
N GLN A 191 12.35 7.70 9.23
CA GLN A 191 12.25 6.74 10.33
C GLN A 191 11.70 5.39 9.86
N MET A 192 10.65 5.39 9.03
CA MET A 192 10.10 4.17 8.42
C MET A 192 11.19 3.42 7.66
N LEU A 193 11.92 4.10 6.76
CA LEU A 193 12.96 3.47 5.94
C LEU A 193 14.14 2.97 6.78
N LEU A 194 14.60 3.75 7.75
CA LEU A 194 15.67 3.38 8.67
C LEU A 194 15.31 2.11 9.45
N THR A 195 14.09 2.07 9.99
CA THR A 195 13.61 0.93 10.77
C THR A 195 13.46 -0.31 9.88
N TRP A 196 12.82 -0.18 8.72
CA TRP A 196 12.47 -1.32 7.87
C TRP A 196 13.66 -1.93 7.15
N LYS A 197 14.67 -1.13 6.80
CA LYS A 197 15.93 -1.63 6.23
C LYS A 197 16.68 -2.59 7.16
N ASN A 198 16.38 -2.59 8.46
CA ASN A 198 16.98 -3.56 9.39
C ASN A 198 16.41 -4.98 9.19
N PHE A 199 15.16 -5.09 8.74
CA PHE A 199 14.42 -6.36 8.64
C PHE A 199 14.20 -6.83 7.20
N PHE A 200 14.17 -5.90 6.25
CA PHE A 200 13.80 -6.18 4.87
C PHE A 200 14.84 -5.72 3.85
N GLU A 201 14.93 -6.44 2.74
CA GLU A 201 15.48 -5.91 1.50
C GLU A 201 14.46 -4.98 0.85
N VAL A 202 14.69 -3.67 0.93
CA VAL A 202 13.73 -2.65 0.46
C VAL A 202 14.06 -2.24 -0.98
N LYS A 203 13.12 -2.42 -1.91
CA LYS A 203 13.24 -1.97 -3.31
C LYS A 203 12.13 -0.97 -3.64
N ILE A 204 12.50 0.20 -4.16
CA ILE A 204 11.53 1.20 -4.65
C ILE A 204 11.17 0.87 -6.10
N VAL A 205 9.88 0.89 -6.41
CA VAL A 205 9.39 0.70 -7.79
C VAL A 205 9.81 1.88 -8.66
N SER A 206 10.42 1.59 -9.82
CA SER A 206 10.83 2.63 -10.76
C SER A 206 9.61 3.32 -11.40
N LYS A 207 9.74 4.63 -11.66
CA LYS A 207 8.69 5.43 -12.33
C LYS A 207 8.25 4.83 -13.68
N ALA A 208 9.15 4.20 -14.43
CA ALA A 208 8.84 3.53 -15.69
C ALA A 208 7.78 2.41 -15.56
N LYS A 209 7.71 1.77 -14.38
CA LYS A 209 6.72 0.73 -14.07
C LYS A 209 5.38 1.30 -13.58
N MET A 210 5.32 2.59 -13.23
CA MET A 210 4.10 3.26 -12.78
C MET A 210 3.21 3.62 -13.97
N ASP A 211 1.91 3.68 -13.77
CA ASP A 211 0.99 4.16 -14.80
C ASP A 211 1.25 5.64 -15.14
N SER A 212 1.07 6.04 -16.40
CA SER A 212 1.41 7.40 -16.85
C SER A 212 0.49 8.47 -16.24
N LYS A 213 -0.78 8.13 -15.99
CA LYS A 213 -1.80 8.98 -15.37
C LYS A 213 -1.82 8.82 -13.85
N TYR A 214 -1.68 7.60 -13.36
CA TYR A 214 -1.74 7.29 -11.93
C TYR A 214 -0.33 7.17 -11.33
N GLN A 215 0.29 8.33 -11.14
CA GLN A 215 1.59 8.47 -10.46
C GLN A 215 1.73 9.89 -9.88
N HIS A 216 2.55 10.04 -8.86
CA HIS A 216 2.86 11.34 -8.27
C HIS A 216 4.28 11.33 -7.69
N PRO A 217 5.07 12.43 -7.76
CA PRO A 217 6.43 12.47 -7.21
C PRO A 217 6.53 12.12 -5.73
N SER A 218 5.50 12.43 -4.95
CA SER A 218 5.44 12.13 -3.51
C SER A 218 4.94 10.72 -3.20
N ILE A 219 4.39 9.98 -4.17
CA ILE A 219 3.89 8.61 -3.96
C ILE A 219 4.98 7.62 -4.39
N GLN A 220 5.39 6.77 -3.45
CA GLN A 220 6.34 5.69 -3.70
C GLN A 220 5.66 4.34 -3.45
N LEU A 221 5.99 3.36 -4.30
CA LEU A 221 5.66 1.96 -4.05
C LEU A 221 6.95 1.20 -3.70
N PHE A 222 6.87 0.40 -2.66
CA PHE A 222 7.94 -0.45 -2.16
C PHE A 222 7.60 -1.91 -2.41
N ILE A 223 8.60 -2.69 -2.79
CA ILE A 223 8.55 -4.15 -2.83
C ILE A 223 9.68 -4.64 -1.93
N MET A 224 9.34 -5.47 -0.95
CA MET A 224 10.27 -5.92 0.07
C MET A 224 10.19 -7.42 0.30
N GLY A 225 11.32 -7.99 0.71
CA GLY A 225 11.42 -9.38 1.19
C GLY A 225 12.16 -9.40 2.53
N LEU A 226 11.87 -10.41 3.36
CA LEU A 226 12.59 -10.61 4.62
C LEU A 226 14.08 -10.81 4.34
N LYS A 227 14.93 -10.15 5.13
CA LYS A 227 16.37 -10.46 5.12
C LYS A 227 16.58 -11.85 5.71
N PRO A 228 17.52 -12.64 5.16
CA PRO A 228 17.95 -13.85 5.83
C PRO A 228 18.54 -13.49 7.20
N PRO A 229 18.35 -14.33 8.22
CA PRO A 229 18.98 -14.12 9.51
C PRO A 229 20.50 -14.02 9.31
N PRO A 230 21.20 -13.17 10.09
CA PRO A 230 22.65 -13.10 10.02
C PRO A 230 23.22 -14.49 10.30
N VAL A 231 24.00 -15.02 9.35
CA VAL A 231 24.66 -16.31 9.51
C VAL A 231 25.64 -16.15 10.67
N THR A 232 25.30 -16.69 11.83
CA THR A 232 26.25 -16.91 12.92
C THR A 232 27.28 -17.91 12.40
N ALA A 233 28.53 -17.47 12.28
CA ALA A 233 29.64 -18.31 11.86
C ALA A 233 29.98 -19.29 12.99
N ASP A 234 29.14 -20.30 13.20
CA ASP A 234 29.42 -21.47 14.03
C ASP A 234 28.51 -22.64 13.62
N SER A 235 28.84 -23.22 12.46
CA SER A 235 28.71 -24.66 12.16
C SER A 235 28.87 -24.86 10.64
N ALA A 236 30.11 -24.96 10.18
CA ALA A 236 30.42 -25.46 8.86
C ALA A 236 30.43 -26.99 8.89
N VAL A 237 29.41 -27.64 8.31
CA VAL A 237 29.55 -28.95 7.63
C VAL A 237 28.57 -29.03 6.45
N CYS A 238 29.14 -29.40 5.29
CA CYS A 238 28.62 -29.77 3.97
C CYS A 238 27.38 -30.69 3.99
N THR A 239 26.51 -30.82 2.99
CA THR A 239 26.37 -30.37 1.59
C THR A 239 24.98 -30.85 1.16
N GLU A 240 24.23 -30.11 0.36
CA GLU A 240 23.41 -30.70 -0.72
C GLU A 240 22.99 -29.65 -1.74
N LYS A 241 22.97 -30.07 -3.01
CA LYS A 241 22.82 -29.25 -4.21
C LYS A 241 21.44 -28.60 -4.26
N GLN A 242 21.39 -27.27 -4.22
CA GLN A 242 20.19 -26.52 -4.56
C GLN A 242 20.27 -26.04 -6.01
N GLU A 243 19.27 -26.42 -6.80
CA GLU A 243 19.03 -25.94 -8.15
C GLU A 243 18.95 -24.41 -8.15
N LYS A 244 19.80 -23.78 -8.98
CA LYS A 244 19.74 -22.35 -9.28
C LYS A 244 18.38 -22.04 -9.91
N THR A 245 17.51 -21.36 -9.18
CA THR A 245 16.45 -20.59 -9.82
C THR A 245 17.09 -19.43 -10.56
N ASP A 246 17.07 -19.53 -11.89
CA ASP A 246 17.54 -18.54 -12.84
C ASP A 246 16.77 -17.22 -12.66
N TRP A 247 17.43 -16.22 -12.09
CA TRP A 247 16.93 -14.84 -12.01
C TRP A 247 17.37 -14.12 -13.28
N GLY A 248 16.71 -14.42 -14.40
CA GLY A 248 16.96 -13.73 -15.66
C GLY A 248 16.57 -12.25 -15.59
N ILE A 249 17.53 -11.37 -15.28
CA ILE A 249 17.47 -9.94 -15.53
C ILE A 249 18.85 -9.46 -15.99
N ASP A 250 18.83 -8.79 -17.13
CA ASP A 250 19.94 -8.14 -17.82
C ASP A 250 20.61 -7.07 -16.92
N ASP A 251 21.82 -7.37 -16.46
CA ASP A 251 22.65 -6.49 -15.63
C ASP A 251 23.36 -5.47 -16.51
N GLN A 252 22.86 -4.23 -16.53
CA GLN A 252 23.72 -3.06 -16.74
C GLN A 252 23.79 -2.27 -15.42
N VAL A 253 24.83 -2.60 -14.67
CA VAL A 253 25.22 -1.93 -13.43
C VAL A 253 25.80 -0.56 -13.76
N ASN A 254 25.09 0.51 -13.40
CA ASN A 254 25.73 1.78 -13.11
C ASN A 254 25.70 2.00 -11.60
N LYS A 255 26.87 1.82 -10.98
CA LYS A 255 27.14 2.34 -9.64
C LYS A 255 27.18 3.86 -9.74
N THR A 256 26.33 4.55 -9.00
CA THR A 256 26.49 5.99 -8.77
C THR A 256 26.55 6.21 -7.28
N GLU A 257 27.73 6.67 -6.85
CA GLU A 257 28.00 7.16 -5.51
C GLU A 257 27.09 8.35 -5.22
N ILE A 258 26.42 8.35 -4.07
CA ILE A 258 25.62 9.48 -3.62
C ILE A 258 26.59 10.49 -3.02
N SER A 259 26.95 11.51 -3.79
CA SER A 259 27.60 12.70 -3.25
C SER A 259 26.57 13.59 -2.55
N SER A 260 26.98 14.11 -1.41
CA SER A 260 26.23 15.04 -0.56
C SER A 260 26.11 16.41 -1.23
N SER A 261 24.93 16.75 -1.73
CA SER A 261 24.49 18.13 -1.91
C SER A 261 22.96 18.19 -1.87
N VAL A 262 22.40 18.13 -0.66
CA VAL A 262 20.99 18.47 -0.41
C VAL A 262 20.98 19.77 0.38
N ASP A 263 21.44 20.83 -0.25
CA ASP A 263 21.15 22.20 0.13
C ASP A 263 20.98 22.93 -1.20
N ASP A 264 19.73 23.34 -1.50
CA ASP A 264 19.37 24.66 -2.06
C ASP A 264 17.98 24.74 -2.73
N LEU A 265 16.99 23.92 -2.35
CA LEU A 265 15.71 23.90 -3.10
C LEU A 265 14.40 23.92 -2.31
N LEU A 266 14.37 24.35 -1.04
CA LEU A 266 13.11 24.59 -0.33
C LEU A 266 13.18 25.74 0.70
N VAL A 267 13.54 26.96 0.27
CA VAL A 267 13.09 28.18 0.97
C VAL A 267 12.68 29.24 -0.06
N THR A 268 11.54 29.07 -0.70
CA THR A 268 10.85 30.20 -1.32
C THR A 268 9.97 30.87 -0.28
N ARG A 269 10.38 32.06 0.17
CA ARG A 269 9.56 32.96 0.99
C ARG A 269 8.25 33.24 0.25
N LEU A 270 7.13 33.16 0.97
CA LEU A 270 5.79 33.47 0.47
C LEU A 270 5.70 34.95 0.07
N PRO A 271 5.33 35.28 -1.18
CA PRO A 271 4.73 36.57 -1.49
C PRO A 271 3.29 36.53 -0.95
N ASP A 272 2.91 37.53 -0.16
CA ASP A 272 1.53 37.89 0.24
C ASP A 272 0.86 37.20 1.44
N GLY A 273 1.54 36.36 2.22
CA GLY A 273 1.07 35.98 3.57
C GLY A 273 -0.32 35.30 3.65
N LYS A 274 -0.93 34.92 2.52
CA LYS A 274 -2.16 34.12 2.46
C LYS A 274 -1.81 32.68 2.10
N LEU A 275 -2.29 31.74 2.92
CA LEU A 275 -2.27 30.31 2.62
C LEU A 275 -2.97 30.08 1.28
N SER A 276 -2.25 29.51 0.31
CA SER A 276 -2.88 29.17 -0.97
C SER A 276 -3.89 28.04 -0.77
N GLU A 277 -4.90 28.00 -1.63
CA GLU A 277 -5.95 26.98 -1.62
C GLU A 277 -5.37 25.56 -1.62
N TRP A 278 -4.21 25.36 -2.27
CA TRP A 278 -3.39 24.15 -2.23
C TRP A 278 -2.92 23.77 -0.82
N TYR A 279 -2.38 24.71 -0.04
CA TYR A 279 -1.96 24.44 1.34
C TYR A 279 -3.16 24.15 2.23
N ALA A 280 -4.26 24.89 2.09
CA ALA A 280 -5.52 24.59 2.78
C ALA A 280 -6.05 23.18 2.45
N ARG A 281 -5.86 22.72 1.20
CA ARG A 281 -6.22 21.37 0.71
C ARG A 281 -5.27 20.25 1.20
N ARG A 282 -3.96 20.51 1.39
CA ARG A 282 -3.01 19.56 2.05
C ARG A 282 -3.38 19.31 3.52
N TYR A 283 -3.95 20.34 4.12
CA TYR A 283 -4.41 20.40 5.49
C TYR A 283 -5.93 20.08 5.63
N GLY A 284 -6.62 19.75 4.53
CA GLY A 284 -8.09 19.77 4.44
C GLY A 284 -8.84 18.76 5.33
N SER A 285 -8.20 17.69 5.82
CA SER A 285 -8.76 16.83 6.87
C SER A 285 -7.94 16.85 8.15
N MET A 286 -6.60 16.96 8.07
CA MET A 286 -5.73 17.05 9.24
C MET A 286 -5.75 18.42 9.93
N ALA A 287 -5.61 19.56 9.24
CA ALA A 287 -5.75 20.86 9.89
C ALA A 287 -7.19 21.25 10.15
N ALA A 288 -8.16 20.81 9.35
CA ALA A 288 -9.58 21.01 9.70
C ALA A 288 -9.93 20.39 11.07
N ARG A 289 -9.12 19.43 11.53
CA ARG A 289 -9.24 18.75 12.82
C ARG A 289 -8.29 19.30 13.87
N LEU A 290 -7.02 19.52 13.54
CA LEU A 290 -6.03 20.16 14.42
C LEU A 290 -6.39 21.61 14.78
N LEU A 291 -7.07 22.34 13.88
CA LEU A 291 -7.56 23.71 14.13
C LEU A 291 -8.85 23.74 14.96
N ARG A 292 -9.55 22.62 15.15
CA ARG A 292 -10.71 22.55 16.08
C ARG A 292 -10.29 22.30 17.53
N ASP A 293 -9.12 21.69 17.74
CA ASP A 293 -8.59 21.38 19.07
C ASP A 293 -7.74 22.52 19.68
N ILE A 294 -7.39 23.54 18.87
CA ILE A 294 -6.80 24.79 19.39
C ILE A 294 -7.96 25.75 19.67
N LYS A 295 -8.55 25.64 20.87
CA LYS A 295 -9.26 26.79 21.45
C LYS A 295 -8.25 27.91 21.60
N ILE A 296 -8.36 28.92 20.74
CA ILE A 296 -7.70 30.20 20.95
C ILE A 296 -8.43 30.86 22.12
N THR A 297 -7.87 30.74 23.33
CA THR A 297 -8.06 31.72 24.42
C THR A 297 -7.25 32.97 24.13
#